data_AF-A0A943C8G0-F1
#
_entry.id   AF-A0A943C8G0-F1
#
_cell.length_a   1.000
_cell.length_b   1.000
_cell.length_c   1.000
_cell.angle_alpha   90.00
_cell.angle_beta   90.00
_cell.angle_gamma   90.00
#
_symmetry.space_group_name_H-M   'P 1'
#
loop_
_entity.id
_entity.type
_entity.pdbx_description
1 polymer ?
#
loop_
_entity_poly.entity_id
_entity_poly.type
_entity_poly.pdbx_seq_one_letter_code
_entity_poly.pdbx_strand_id
1 'polypeptide(L)'
;MNYYGKGNMMSVREDVVVLDATLRDGGLVNDFYFTDDFVRDLYKTNLEAGVDYMEFGYRADKKQFDVNKFGKWKFAEDEAIREIVGDNDTDMKIS
;
A
#
# COMPACT_ATOMS: atom_id res chain seq x y z
N MET A 1 -8.12 4.56 31.63
CA MET A 1 -7.03 4.66 30.63
C MET A 1 -7.15 6.03 29.99
N ASN A 2 -6.17 6.90 30.17
CA ASN A 2 -6.32 8.35 30.01
C ASN A 2 -6.41 8.79 28.54
N TYR A 3 -7.42 9.60 28.22
CA TYR A 3 -7.55 10.36 26.97
C TYR A 3 -6.65 11.62 26.99
N TYR A 4 -5.33 11.45 27.08
CA TYR A 4 -4.42 12.57 26.84
C TYR A 4 -4.30 12.84 25.33
N GLY A 5 -5.05 13.85 24.88
CA GLY A 5 -4.69 14.76 23.78
C GLY A 5 -4.49 14.17 22.39
N LYS A 6 -5.57 13.74 21.71
CA LYS A 6 -5.55 13.72 20.23
C LYS A 6 -5.29 15.16 19.77
N GLY A 7 -4.10 15.45 19.25
CA GLY A 7 -3.81 16.76 18.67
C GLY A 7 -4.78 17.06 17.52
N ASN A 8 -4.93 18.33 17.17
CA ASN A 8 -5.66 18.75 15.98
C ASN A 8 -4.70 18.86 14.79
N MET A 9 -5.23 19.17 13.60
CA MET A 9 -4.44 19.25 12.36
C MET A 9 -3.32 20.31 12.40
N MET A 10 -3.38 21.25 13.34
CA MET A 10 -2.42 22.34 13.51
C MET A 10 -1.38 22.08 14.60
N SER A 11 -1.49 20.97 15.35
CA SER A 11 -0.57 20.60 16.43
C SER A 11 0.20 19.33 16.07
N VAL A 12 1.41 19.17 16.64
CA VAL A 12 2.15 17.90 16.54
C VAL A 12 1.31 16.77 17.13
N ARG A 13 1.23 15.67 16.40
CA ARG A 13 0.44 14.49 16.74
C ARG A 13 1.33 13.25 16.66
N GLU A 14 1.68 12.72 17.82
CA GLU A 14 2.37 11.44 17.93
C GLU A 14 1.46 10.25 17.57
N ASP A 15 0.14 10.48 17.51
CA ASP A 15 -0.87 9.49 17.12
C ASP A 15 -1.23 9.52 15.62
N VAL A 16 -0.47 10.26 14.80
CA VAL A 16 -0.66 10.24 13.35
C VAL A 16 -0.19 8.90 12.79
N VAL A 17 -1.00 8.38 11.88
CA VAL A 17 -0.74 7.16 11.13
C VAL A 17 -0.56 7.55 9.68
N VAL A 18 0.51 7.07 9.06
CA VAL A 18 0.87 7.31 7.66
C VAL A 18 0.47 6.09 6.83
N LEU A 19 -0.31 6.35 5.77
CA LEU A 19 -0.65 5.35 4.77
C LEU A 19 -0.01 5.75 3.44
N ASP A 20 0.82 4.87 2.89
CA ASP A 20 1.31 4.98 1.53
C ASP A 20 0.28 4.39 0.54
N ALA A 21 -0.22 5.23 -0.37
CA ALA A 21 -1.18 4.86 -1.40
C ALA A 21 -0.55 4.89 -2.81
N THR A 22 0.78 4.81 -2.91
CA THR A 22 1.52 5.06 -4.15
C THR A 22 1.09 4.13 -5.28
N LEU A 23 0.94 2.83 -5.03
CA LEU A 23 0.54 1.87 -6.07
C LEU A 23 -0.93 1.99 -6.45
N ARG A 24 -1.80 2.28 -5.49
CA ARG A 24 -3.24 2.44 -5.72
C ARG A 24 -3.53 3.71 -6.51
N ASP A 25 -3.02 4.85 -6.05
CA ASP A 25 -3.34 6.14 -6.65
C ASP A 25 -2.48 6.39 -7.90
N GLY A 26 -1.19 6.05 -7.85
CA GLY A 26 -0.31 6.10 -9.02
C GLY A 26 -0.73 5.12 -10.13
N GLY A 27 -1.40 4.03 -9.78
CA GLY A 27 -1.92 3.09 -10.76
C GLY A 27 -3.00 3.68 -11.67
N LEU A 28 -3.73 4.72 -11.22
CA LEU A 28 -4.72 5.43 -12.05
C LEU A 28 -4.10 6.15 -13.25
N VAL A 29 -2.82 6.50 -13.19
CA VAL A 29 -2.11 7.21 -14.27
C VAL A 29 -1.10 6.33 -15.02
N ASN A 30 -0.88 5.09 -14.56
CA ASN A 30 0.09 4.14 -15.15
C ASN A 30 -0.57 2.78 -15.51
N ASP A 31 -1.90 2.71 -15.56
CA ASP A 31 -2.67 1.48 -15.79
C ASP A 31 -2.20 0.28 -14.94
N PHE A 32 -1.69 0.56 -13.74
CA PHE A 32 -1.17 -0.41 -12.75
C PHE A 32 0.04 -1.24 -13.22
N TYR A 33 0.76 -0.81 -14.27
CA TYR A 33 1.99 -1.46 -14.74
C TYR A 33 3.21 -1.07 -13.91
N PHE A 34 3.25 -1.52 -12.65
CA PHE A 34 4.45 -1.49 -11.83
C PHE A 34 5.17 -2.82 -11.89
N THR A 35 6.50 -2.79 -12.04
CA THR A 35 7.31 -4.01 -11.96
C THR A 35 7.37 -4.51 -10.52
N ASP A 36 7.53 -5.82 -10.36
CA ASP A 36 7.68 -6.42 -9.01
C ASP A 36 8.90 -5.86 -8.28
N ASP A 37 9.97 -5.51 -9.00
CA ASP A 37 11.15 -4.87 -8.41
C ASP A 37 10.83 -3.48 -7.86
N PHE A 38 10.11 -2.65 -8.63
CA PHE A 38 9.67 -1.34 -8.14
C PHE A 38 8.80 -1.48 -6.89
N VAL A 39 7.85 -2.42 -6.90
CA VAL A 39 6.95 -2.64 -5.77
C VAL A 39 7.71 -3.16 -4.54
N ARG A 40 8.71 -4.03 -4.72
CA ARG A 40 9.57 -4.51 -3.63
C ARG A 40 10.44 -3.41 -3.06
N ASP A 41 10.97 -2.53 -3.91
CA ASP A 41 11.79 -1.40 -3.47
C ASP A 41 10.93 -0.36 -2.73
N LEU A 42 9.71 -0.08 -3.21
CA LEU A 42 8.74 0.76 -2.50
C LEU A 42 8.38 0.18 -1.14
N TYR A 43 8.08 -1.13 -1.07
CA TYR A 43 7.79 -1.81 0.20
C TYR A 43 8.94 -1.66 1.20
N LYS A 44 10.18 -1.93 0.78
CA LYS A 44 11.37 -1.74 1.65
C LYS A 44 11.55 -0.28 2.07
N THR A 45 11.34 0.65 1.15
CA THR A 45 11.43 2.09 1.44
C THR A 45 10.40 2.50 2.49
N ASN A 46 9.17 2.00 2.39
CA ASN A 46 8.11 2.27 3.37
C ASN A 46 8.46 1.71 4.75
N LEU A 47 9.05 0.51 4.83
CA LEU A 47 9.56 -0.05 6.08
C LEU A 47 10.66 0.82 6.71
N GLU A 48 11.66 1.23 5.92
CA GLU A 48 12.76 2.08 6.38
C GLU A 48 12.29 3.47 6.81
N ALA A 49 11.24 4.00 6.15
CA ALA A 49 10.63 5.28 6.48
C ALA A 49 9.69 5.22 7.69
N GLY A 50 9.36 4.02 8.20
CA GLY A 50 8.41 3.85 9.31
C GLY A 50 6.96 4.15 8.92
N VAL A 51 6.57 3.84 7.69
CA VAL A 51 5.17 3.94 7.24
C VAL A 51 4.31 2.89 7.95
N ASP A 52 3.12 3.28 8.40
CA ASP A 52 2.24 2.38 9.16
C ASP A 52 1.42 1.43 8.28
N TYR A 53 0.98 1.91 7.10
CA TYR A 53 0.18 1.12 6.15
C TYR A 53 0.66 1.30 4.72
N MET A 54 0.70 0.22 3.95
CA MET A 54 0.93 0.27 2.51
C MET A 54 -0.26 -0.34 1.77
N GLU A 55 -0.89 0.46 0.89
CA GLU A 55 -2.03 0.04 0.08
C GLU A 55 -1.55 -0.57 -1.26
N PHE A 56 -1.75 -1.89 -1.41
CA PHE A 56 -1.34 -2.60 -2.62
C PHE A 56 -2.45 -2.54 -3.68
N GLY A 57 -2.50 -1.43 -4.42
CA GLY A 57 -3.31 -1.33 -5.63
C GLY A 57 -4.83 -1.48 -5.42
N TYR A 58 -5.53 -2.07 -6.40
CA TYR A 58 -6.96 -2.38 -6.30
C TYR A 58 -7.20 -3.89 -6.25
N ARG A 59 -8.32 -4.30 -5.66
CA ARG A 59 -8.92 -5.64 -5.81
C ARG A 59 -10.06 -5.62 -6.82
N ALA A 60 -9.76 -5.28 -8.07
CA ALA A 60 -10.79 -5.16 -9.11
C ALA A 60 -11.39 -6.52 -9.51
N ASP A 61 -12.68 -6.57 -9.85
CA ASP A 61 -13.32 -7.79 -10.34
C ASP A 61 -12.88 -8.09 -11.79
N LYS A 62 -12.25 -9.25 -12.01
CA LYS A 62 -11.82 -9.74 -13.33
C LYS A 62 -12.97 -9.99 -14.31
N LYS A 63 -14.23 -10.06 -13.83
CA LYS A 63 -15.41 -10.11 -14.71
C LYS A 63 -15.77 -8.75 -15.29
N GLN A 64 -15.36 -7.66 -14.63
CA GLN A 64 -15.67 -6.29 -15.03
C GLN A 64 -14.50 -5.65 -15.81
N PHE A 65 -13.27 -6.08 -15.56
CA PHE A 65 -12.06 -5.52 -16.17
C PHE A 65 -11.29 -6.59 -16.95
N ASP A 66 -10.84 -6.23 -18.15
CA ASP A 66 -9.97 -7.08 -18.97
C ASP A 66 -8.57 -7.14 -18.35
N VAL A 67 -8.20 -8.31 -17.84
CA VAL A 67 -6.91 -8.57 -17.19
C VAL A 67 -5.70 -8.28 -18.09
N ASN A 68 -5.87 -8.29 -19.41
CA ASN A 68 -4.77 -8.03 -20.34
C ASN A 68 -4.57 -6.53 -20.63
N LYS A 69 -5.45 -5.67 -20.13
CA LYS A 69 -5.36 -4.21 -20.32
C LYS A 69 -4.71 -3.48 -19.15
N PHE A 70 -4.60 -4.14 -17.99
CA PHE A 70 -4.07 -3.53 -16.78
C PHE A 70 -2.95 -4.38 -16.19
N GLY A 71 -2.03 -3.72 -15.50
CA GLY A 71 -0.99 -4.42 -14.76
C GLY A 71 -1.54 -5.19 -13.56
N LYS A 72 -0.70 -6.13 -13.06
CA LYS A 72 -0.94 -7.02 -11.92
C LYS A 72 -1.58 -6.32 -10.72
N TRP A 73 -1.16 -5.10 -10.41
CA TRP A 73 -1.59 -4.33 -9.24
C TRP A 73 -2.99 -3.71 -9.36
N LYS A 74 -3.67 -3.84 -10.51
CA LYS A 74 -5.11 -3.52 -10.63
C LYS A 74 -5.99 -4.54 -9.91
N PHE A 75 -5.49 -5.76 -9.78
CA PHE A 75 -6.19 -6.89 -9.18
C PHE A 75 -5.61 -7.28 -7.82
N ALA A 76 -4.31 -7.03 -7.62
CA ALA A 76 -3.61 -7.15 -6.34
C ALA A 76 -4.00 -8.40 -5.55
N GLU A 77 -3.90 -9.54 -6.24
CA GLU A 77 -4.22 -10.85 -5.66
C GLU A 77 -3.33 -11.16 -4.46
N ASP A 78 -3.84 -11.97 -3.53
CA ASP A 78 -3.13 -12.26 -2.29
C ASP A 78 -1.77 -12.92 -2.57
N GLU A 79 -1.67 -13.81 -3.57
CA GLU A 79 -0.42 -14.45 -3.97
C GLU A 79 0.60 -13.42 -4.47
N ALA A 80 0.16 -12.48 -5.29
CA ALA A 80 0.98 -11.40 -5.83
C ALA A 80 1.57 -10.50 -4.74
N ILE A 81 0.77 -10.20 -3.71
CA ILE A 81 1.22 -9.44 -2.54
C ILE A 81 2.23 -10.26 -1.74
N ARG A 82 1.96 -11.55 -1.51
CA ARG A 82 2.84 -12.47 -0.77
C ARG A 82 4.20 -12.66 -1.43
N GLU A 83 4.29 -12.63 -2.76
CA GLU A 83 5.56 -12.64 -3.49
C GLU A 83 6.46 -11.43 -3.17
N ILE A 84 5.87 -10.30 -2.76
CA ILE A 84 6.61 -9.08 -2.39
C ILE A 84 6.98 -9.09 -0.92
N VAL A 85 5.99 -9.34 -0.05
CA VAL A 85 6.09 -9.07 1.39
C VAL A 85 6.43 -10.32 2.21
N GLY A 86 6.33 -11.51 1.63
CA GLY A 86 6.44 -12.78 2.34
C GLY A 86 5.39 -12.91 3.44
N ASP A 87 5.85 -13.23 4.65
CA ASP A 87 4.98 -13.30 5.84
C ASP A 87 4.63 -11.92 6.41
N ASN A 88 5.32 -10.86 5.96
CA ASN A 88 5.22 -9.50 6.49
C ASN A 88 5.40 -9.44 8.02
N ASP A 89 6.47 -10.05 8.53
CA ASP A 89 6.85 -10.00 9.95
C ASP A 89 7.45 -8.62 10.30
N THR A 90 6.61 -7.59 10.23
CA THR A 90 6.95 -6.18 10.44
C THR A 90 5.78 -5.44 11.10
N ASP A 91 6.03 -4.23 11.61
CA ASP A 91 4.98 -3.39 12.18
C ASP A 91 4.09 -2.72 11.12
N MET A 92 4.56 -2.61 9.87
CA MET A 92 3.79 -2.04 8.77
C MET A 92 2.68 -3.00 8.34
N LYS A 93 1.46 -2.48 8.24
CA LYS A 93 0.28 -3.23 7.85
C LYS A 93 0.02 -3.13 6.36
N ILE A 94 -0.54 -4.19 5.80
CA ILE A 94 -0.93 -4.24 4.39
C ILE A 94 -2.41 -3.89 4.28
N SER A 95 -2.73 -2.95 3.39
CA SER A 95 -4.08 -2.50 3.07
C SER A 95 -4.47 -2.83 1.63
#